data_AF-A0A1I3U789-F1
#
_entry.id   AF-A0A1I3U789-F1
#
_cell.length_a   1.000
_cell.length_b   1.000
_cell.length_c   1.000
_cell.angle_alpha   90.00
_cell.angle_beta   90.00
_cell.angle_gamma   90.00
#
_symmetry.space_group_name_H-M   'P 1'
#
loop_
_entity.id
_entity.type
_entity.pdbx_description
1 polymer ?
#
loop_
_entity_poly.entity_id
_entity_poly.type
_entity_poly.pdbx_seq_one_letter_code
_entity_poly.pdbx_strand_id
1 'polypeptide(L)'
;MLDRLIAASTSRSGLGALLLFIFAGITFKEVSGLRLGNPGAMGPGYFPAILGGLFVLFGIILSVEAWANPQDRIYFGRMRPVVMLLAGIILFGLLYRLLGGAIAIAALVVVSALAERGRSPRELAGLVAVVVLLVWLIFVVALDLQLNMLPTWGTS
;
A
#
# COMPACT_ATOMS: atom_id res chain seq x y z
N MET A 1 -6.59 -13.37 32.18
CA MET A 1 -5.65 -12.56 31.35
C MET A 1 -5.33 -13.27 30.04
N LEU A 2 -4.98 -14.56 30.07
CA LEU A 2 -4.72 -15.38 28.88
C LEU A 2 -5.90 -15.45 27.89
N ASP A 3 -7.14 -15.52 28.39
CA ASP A 3 -8.33 -15.59 27.51
C ASP A 3 -8.53 -14.32 26.66
N ARG A 4 -8.10 -13.16 27.16
CA ARG A 4 -8.14 -11.90 26.40
C ARG A 4 -7.04 -11.84 25.34
N LEU A 5 -5.86 -12.42 25.60
CA LEU A 5 -4.78 -12.50 24.63
C LEU A 5 -5.14 -13.45 23.48
N ILE A 6 -5.76 -14.58 23.79
CA ILE A 6 -6.23 -15.54 22.78
C ILE A 6 -7.39 -14.94 21.97
N ALA A 7 -8.33 -14.24 22.61
CA ALA A 7 -9.40 -13.55 21.89
C ALA A 7 -8.87 -12.42 21.00
N ALA A 8 -7.88 -11.65 21.48
CA ALA A 8 -7.26 -10.58 20.71
C ALA A 8 -6.48 -11.11 19.49
N SER A 9 -5.71 -12.21 19.62
CA SER A 9 -4.95 -12.78 18.50
C SER A 9 -5.86 -13.42 17.43
N THR A 10 -7.02 -13.95 17.83
CA THR A 10 -8.05 -14.49 16.93
C THR A 10 -8.96 -13.42 16.31
N SER A 11 -8.84 -12.14 16.71
CA SER A 11 -9.57 -11.04 16.07
C SER A 11 -9.04 -10.75 14.66
N ARG A 12 -9.83 -10.04 13.84
CA ARG A 12 -9.40 -9.62 12.48
C ARG A 12 -8.11 -8.79 12.52
N SER A 13 -8.04 -7.82 13.42
CA SER A 13 -6.86 -6.97 13.60
C SER A 13 -5.68 -7.76 14.16
N GLY A 14 -5.93 -8.77 15.02
CA GLY A 14 -4.91 -9.67 15.54
C GLY A 14 -4.25 -10.52 14.44
N LEU A 15 -5.06 -11.12 13.55
CA LEU A 15 -4.55 -11.84 12.39
C LEU A 15 -3.83 -10.92 11.40
N GLY A 16 -4.36 -9.73 11.18
CA GLY A 16 -3.72 -8.70 10.34
C GLY A 16 -2.34 -8.31 10.89
N ALA A 17 -2.23 -8.07 12.19
CA ALA A 17 -0.96 -7.78 12.85
C ALA A 17 0.04 -8.93 12.70
N LEU A 18 -0.40 -10.17 12.91
CA LEU A 18 0.46 -11.35 12.79
C LEU A 18 0.99 -11.54 11.37
N LEU A 19 0.15 -11.37 10.35
CA LEU A 19 0.58 -11.38 8.95
C LEU A 19 1.59 -10.28 8.64
N LEU A 20 1.34 -9.04 9.09
CA LEU A 20 2.27 -7.92 8.88
C LEU A 20 3.63 -8.18 9.55
N PHE A 21 3.66 -8.76 10.76
CA PHE A 21 4.92 -9.12 11.40
C PHE A 21 5.67 -10.24 10.67
N ILE A 22 4.96 -11.23 10.11
CA ILE A 22 5.59 -12.27 9.27
C ILE A 22 6.21 -11.62 8.03
N PHE A 23 5.48 -10.77 7.31
CA PHE A 23 6.01 -10.08 6.14
C PHE A 23 7.17 -9.17 6.50
N ALA A 24 7.10 -8.42 7.60
CA ALA A 24 8.21 -7.61 8.09
C ALA A 24 9.45 -8.48 8.35
N GLY A 25 9.31 -9.62 9.02
CA GLY A 25 10.41 -10.55 9.28
C GLY A 25 11.06 -11.09 8.00
N ILE A 26 10.25 -11.47 7.00
CA ILE A 26 10.74 -11.89 5.68
C ILE A 26 11.48 -10.74 5.00
N THR A 27 10.91 -9.53 5.00
CA THR A 27 11.53 -8.37 4.37
C THR A 27 12.84 -7.99 5.04
N PHE A 28 12.93 -7.98 6.38
CA PHE A 28 14.18 -7.69 7.08
C PHE A 28 15.25 -8.76 6.87
N LYS A 29 14.85 -10.04 6.73
CA LYS A 29 15.76 -11.12 6.35
C LYS A 29 16.36 -10.87 4.96
N GLU A 30 15.54 -10.53 3.98
CA GLU A 30 16.01 -10.22 2.62
C GLU A 30 16.89 -8.96 2.59
N VAL A 31 16.49 -7.91 3.33
CA VAL A 31 17.25 -6.65 3.45
C VAL A 31 18.62 -6.85 4.10
N SER A 32 18.77 -7.80 5.02
CA SER A 32 20.03 -8.04 5.73
C SER A 32 21.20 -8.36 4.80
N GLY A 33 20.94 -8.87 3.58
CA GLY A 33 21.93 -9.11 2.54
C GLY A 33 22.11 -7.97 1.54
N LEU A 34 21.31 -6.90 1.62
CA LEU A 34 21.27 -5.81 0.64
C LEU A 34 21.92 -4.54 1.17
N ARG A 35 22.62 -3.82 0.30
CA ARG A 35 23.14 -2.48 0.61
C ARG A 35 21.95 -1.50 0.64
N LEU A 36 21.72 -0.84 1.77
CA LEU A 36 20.69 0.20 1.89
C LEU A 36 21.10 1.50 1.17
N GLY A 37 22.39 1.83 1.10
CA GLY A 37 22.82 3.12 0.53
C GLY A 37 22.39 4.31 1.40
N ASN A 38 22.22 5.48 0.78
CA ASN A 38 21.80 6.73 1.43
C ASN A 38 20.49 7.23 0.78
N PRO A 39 19.67 8.10 1.40
CA PRO A 39 18.44 8.59 0.79
C PRO A 39 18.63 9.28 -0.58
N GLY A 40 19.81 9.89 -0.81
CA GLY A 40 20.19 10.48 -2.10
C GLY A 40 20.83 9.50 -3.10
N ALA A 41 21.12 8.27 -2.70
CA ALA A 41 21.66 7.20 -3.53
C ALA A 41 21.17 5.85 -2.97
N MET A 42 19.88 5.58 -3.21
CA MET A 42 19.19 4.44 -2.62
C MET A 42 19.76 3.13 -3.17
N GLY A 43 20.27 2.29 -2.27
CA GLY A 43 20.65 0.93 -2.61
C GLY A 43 19.42 0.02 -2.75
N PRO A 44 19.56 -1.19 -3.31
CA PRO A 44 18.44 -2.11 -3.56
C PRO A 44 17.70 -2.51 -2.26
N GLY A 45 18.34 -2.39 -1.10
CA GLY A 45 17.73 -2.67 0.20
C GLY A 45 16.92 -1.51 0.81
N TYR A 46 17.04 -0.29 0.29
CA TYR A 46 16.43 0.91 0.90
C TYR A 46 14.90 0.84 0.93
N PHE A 47 14.29 0.59 -0.23
CA PHE A 47 12.84 0.52 -0.37
C PHE A 47 12.23 -0.65 0.42
N PRO A 48 12.75 -1.90 0.31
CA PRO A 48 12.26 -2.98 1.14
C PRO A 48 12.43 -2.71 2.64
N ALA A 49 13.51 -2.04 3.09
CA ALA A 49 13.68 -1.72 4.51
C ALA A 49 12.59 -0.77 5.04
N ILE A 50 12.24 0.27 4.29
CA ILE A 50 11.15 1.19 4.64
C ILE A 50 9.82 0.44 4.68
N LEU A 51 9.54 -0.43 3.69
CA LEU A 51 8.34 -1.26 3.69
C LEU A 51 8.27 -2.18 4.92
N GLY A 52 9.38 -2.83 5.27
CA GLY A 52 9.48 -3.64 6.48
C GLY A 52 9.18 -2.83 7.74
N GLY A 53 9.71 -1.62 7.85
CA GLY A 53 9.41 -0.69 8.95
C GLY A 53 7.93 -0.29 9.01
N LEU A 54 7.31 -0.01 7.86
CA LEU A 54 5.87 0.29 7.77
C LEU A 54 5.01 -0.91 8.19
N PHE A 55 5.39 -2.13 7.81
CA PHE A 55 4.69 -3.33 8.27
C PHE A 55 4.78 -3.52 9.78
N VAL A 56 5.94 -3.26 10.39
CA VAL A 56 6.08 -3.26 11.87
C VAL A 56 5.18 -2.21 12.50
N LEU A 57 5.19 -0.98 11.97
CA LEU A 57 4.36 0.11 12.49
C LEU A 57 2.87 -0.24 12.45
N PHE A 58 2.36 -0.68 11.30
CA PHE A 58 0.97 -1.07 11.16
C PHE A 58 0.63 -2.33 11.98
N GLY A 59 1.56 -3.30 12.09
CA GLY A 59 1.40 -4.46 12.95
C GLY A 59 1.23 -4.09 14.42
N ILE A 60 1.99 -3.11 14.91
CA ILE A 60 1.84 -2.56 16.28
C ILE A 60 0.48 -1.89 16.43
N ILE A 61 0.07 -1.03 15.50
CA ILE A 61 -1.22 -0.32 15.55
C ILE A 61 -2.38 -1.33 15.62
N LEU A 62 -2.37 -2.34 14.74
CA LEU A 62 -3.40 -3.38 14.74
C LEU A 62 -3.35 -4.28 15.98
N SER A 63 -2.18 -4.50 16.58
CA SER A 63 -2.06 -5.24 17.85
C SER A 63 -2.71 -4.48 19.01
N VAL A 64 -2.52 -3.16 19.07
CA VAL A 64 -3.18 -2.29 20.05
C VAL A 64 -4.68 -2.28 19.84
N GLU A 65 -5.14 -2.17 18.59
CA GLU A 65 -6.55 -2.24 18.23
C GLU A 65 -7.18 -3.59 18.62
N ALA A 66 -6.51 -4.70 18.31
CA ALA A 66 -6.96 -6.05 18.66
C ALA A 66 -7.10 -6.26 20.17
N TRP A 67 -6.24 -5.62 20.95
CA TRP A 67 -6.36 -5.62 22.41
C TRP A 67 -7.53 -4.73 22.86
N ALA A 68 -7.67 -3.53 22.29
CA ALA A 68 -8.75 -2.61 22.63
C ALA A 68 -10.15 -3.18 22.28
N ASN A 69 -10.27 -3.90 21.16
CA ASN A 69 -11.53 -4.42 20.62
C ASN A 69 -11.49 -5.94 20.34
N PRO A 70 -11.39 -6.81 21.36
CA PRO A 70 -11.22 -8.26 21.17
C PRO A 70 -12.47 -9.00 20.64
N GLN A 71 -13.62 -8.32 20.54
CA GLN A 71 -14.90 -8.93 20.14
C GLN A 71 -15.14 -8.91 18.63
N ASP A 72 -14.25 -8.29 17.85
CA ASP A 72 -14.38 -8.16 16.40
C ASP A 72 -13.99 -9.48 15.70
N ARG A 73 -14.92 -10.43 15.73
CA ARG A 73 -14.76 -11.76 15.14
C ARG A 73 -14.58 -11.67 13.63
N ILE A 74 -13.81 -12.62 13.10
CA ILE A 74 -13.55 -12.80 11.67
C ILE A 74 -14.88 -13.12 10.97
N TYR A 75 -15.56 -12.10 10.48
CA TYR A 75 -16.41 -12.28 9.32
C TYR A 75 -15.47 -12.31 8.11
N PHE A 76 -15.52 -13.35 7.28
CA PHE A 76 -14.92 -13.25 5.94
C PHE A 76 -15.71 -12.16 5.21
N GLY A 77 -15.19 -10.93 5.28
CA GLY A 77 -15.77 -9.79 4.61
C GLY A 77 -15.84 -10.07 3.11
N ARG A 78 -16.83 -9.47 2.45
CA ARG A 78 -17.05 -9.51 1.00
C ARG A 78 -15.69 -9.48 0.29
N MET A 79 -15.28 -10.52 -0.43
CA MET A 79 -13.95 -10.59 -1.10
C MET A 79 -13.78 -9.56 -2.23
N ARG A 80 -14.88 -8.90 -2.62
CA ARG A 80 -14.94 -7.91 -3.70
C ARG A 80 -13.87 -6.81 -3.58
N PRO A 81 -13.60 -6.20 -2.41
CA PRO A 81 -12.58 -5.18 -2.30
C PRO A 81 -11.18 -5.72 -2.53
N VAL A 82 -10.86 -6.90 -2.02
CA VAL A 82 -9.55 -7.54 -2.23
C VAL A 82 -9.33 -7.79 -3.72
N VAL A 83 -10.32 -8.36 -4.40
CA VAL A 83 -10.24 -8.65 -5.84
C VAL A 83 -10.13 -7.38 -6.67
N MET A 84 -10.91 -6.34 -6.34
CA MET A 84 -10.86 -5.06 -7.05
C MET A 84 -9.53 -4.33 -6.81
N LEU A 85 -8.97 -4.39 -5.60
CA LEU A 85 -7.66 -3.81 -5.30
C LEU A 85 -6.56 -4.50 -6.11
N LEU A 86 -6.53 -5.83 -6.13
CA LEU A 86 -5.58 -6.61 -6.93
C LEU A 86 -5.74 -6.34 -8.43
N ALA A 87 -6.96 -6.27 -8.93
CA ALA A 87 -7.24 -5.91 -10.32
C ALA A 87 -6.76 -4.49 -10.65
N GLY A 88 -6.94 -3.54 -9.73
CA GLY A 88 -6.42 -2.18 -9.85
C GLY A 88 -4.90 -2.13 -9.95
N ILE A 89 -4.19 -2.92 -9.12
CA ILE A 89 -2.70 -2.99 -9.14
C ILE A 89 -2.21 -3.57 -10.47
N ILE A 90 -2.84 -4.63 -10.97
CA ILE A 90 -2.51 -5.22 -12.27
C ILE A 90 -2.76 -4.21 -13.39
N LEU A 91 -3.91 -3.53 -13.35
CA LEU A 91 -4.27 -2.51 -14.32
C LEU A 91 -3.29 -1.32 -14.29
N PHE A 92 -2.86 -0.91 -13.10
CA PHE A 92 -1.84 0.12 -12.92
C PHE A 92 -0.54 -0.26 -13.61
N GLY A 93 -0.01 -1.47 -13.35
CA GLY A 93 1.24 -1.92 -13.98
C GLY A 93 1.16 -1.95 -15.51
N LEU A 94 -0.01 -2.32 -16.05
CA LEU A 94 -0.26 -2.31 -17.49
C LEU A 94 -0.35 -0.88 -18.04
N LEU A 95 -1.19 -0.02 -17.45
CA LEU A 95 -1.41 1.35 -17.91
C LEU A 95 -0.16 2.22 -17.75
N TYR A 96 0.63 2.00 -16.71
CA TYR A 96 1.82 2.80 -16.44
C TYR A 96 2.78 2.79 -17.64
N ARG A 97 2.95 1.63 -18.28
CA ARG A 97 3.81 1.48 -19.45
C ARG A 97 3.19 2.04 -20.75
N LEU A 98 1.86 2.05 -20.88
CA LEU A 98 1.17 2.43 -22.12
C LEU A 98 0.67 3.89 -22.14
N LEU A 99 0.11 4.39 -21.04
CA LEU A 99 -0.61 5.66 -20.97
C LEU A 99 0.07 6.69 -20.04
N GLY A 100 1.17 6.32 -19.38
CA GLY A 100 1.91 7.18 -18.46
C GLY A 100 1.37 7.17 -17.03
N GLY A 101 2.17 7.73 -16.12
CA GLY A 101 1.95 7.63 -14.67
C GLY A 101 0.63 8.23 -14.18
N ALA A 102 0.22 9.39 -14.72
CA ALA A 102 -0.98 10.08 -14.24
C ALA A 102 -2.27 9.27 -14.50
N ILE A 103 -2.40 8.70 -15.71
CA ILE A 103 -3.57 7.90 -16.09
C ILE A 103 -3.59 6.57 -15.33
N ALA A 104 -2.42 5.95 -15.12
CA ALA A 104 -2.30 4.72 -14.34
C ALA A 104 -2.75 4.93 -12.89
N ILE A 105 -2.29 6.01 -12.23
CA ILE A 105 -2.67 6.34 -10.86
C ILE A 105 -4.18 6.60 -10.76
N ALA A 106 -4.73 7.38 -11.69
CA ALA A 106 -6.17 7.66 -11.72
C ALA A 106 -6.98 6.37 -11.86
N ALA A 107 -6.60 5.47 -12.77
CA ALA A 107 -7.27 4.19 -12.95
C ALA A 107 -7.19 3.30 -11.69
N LEU A 108 -6.02 3.22 -11.06
CA LEU A 108 -5.83 2.48 -9.80
C LEU A 108 -6.77 2.98 -8.70
N VAL A 109 -6.82 4.30 -8.49
CA VAL A 109 -7.64 4.91 -7.44
C VAL A 109 -9.13 4.72 -7.74
N VAL A 110 -9.56 4.89 -8.99
CA VAL A 110 -10.96 4.68 -9.38
C VAL A 110 -11.40 3.22 -9.20
N VAL A 111 -10.60 2.26 -9.65
CA VAL A 111 -10.90 0.83 -9.48
C VAL A 111 -10.92 0.44 -8.01
N SER A 112 -9.99 0.98 -7.22
CA SER A 112 -9.94 0.78 -5.77
C SER A 112 -11.13 1.44 -5.06
N ALA A 113 -11.62 2.58 -5.51
CA ALA A 113 -12.79 3.23 -4.92
C ALA A 113 -14.09 2.48 -5.25
N LEU A 114 -14.17 1.83 -6.41
CA LEU A 114 -15.31 0.98 -6.81
C LEU A 114 -15.45 -0.28 -5.93
N ALA A 115 -14.38 -0.65 -5.20
CA ALA A 115 -14.38 -1.70 -4.19
C ALA A 115 -15.31 -1.38 -3.01
N GLU A 116 -15.34 -0.12 -2.60
CA GLU A 116 -16.10 0.36 -1.46
C GLU A 116 -17.46 0.90 -1.92
N ARG A 117 -18.53 0.37 -1.33
CA ARG A 117 -19.88 0.87 -1.60
C ARG A 117 -20.11 2.12 -0.76
N GLY A 118 -20.41 3.25 -1.41
CA GLY A 118 -20.90 4.46 -0.74
C GLY A 118 -19.96 5.67 -0.76
N ARG A 119 -18.85 5.64 -1.50
CA ARG A 119 -17.94 6.79 -1.58
C ARG A 119 -18.50 7.88 -2.50
N SER A 120 -18.50 9.13 -2.05
CA SER A 120 -19.01 10.22 -2.85
C SER A 120 -18.05 10.52 -4.03
N PRO A 121 -18.56 10.82 -5.25
CA PRO A 121 -17.70 11.13 -6.39
C PRO A 121 -16.76 12.32 -6.14
N ARG A 122 -17.15 13.23 -5.24
CA ARG A 122 -16.36 14.41 -4.85
C ARG A 122 -15.17 14.03 -3.97
N GLU A 123 -15.37 13.16 -2.97
CA GLU A 123 -14.26 12.62 -2.16
C GLU A 123 -13.29 11.83 -3.01
N LEU A 124 -13.81 11.05 -3.97
CA LEU A 124 -12.97 10.29 -4.89
C LEU A 124 -12.10 11.22 -5.75
N ALA A 125 -12.70 12.25 -6.36
CA ALA A 125 -11.97 13.23 -7.16
C ALA A 125 -10.88 13.95 -6.35
N GLY A 126 -11.19 14.33 -5.10
CA GLY A 126 -10.22 14.93 -4.18
C GLY A 126 -9.07 13.99 -3.86
N LEU A 127 -9.36 12.72 -3.54
CA LEU A 127 -8.35 11.71 -3.26
C LEU A 127 -7.42 11.46 -4.47
N VAL A 128 -8.00 11.31 -5.67
CA VAL A 128 -7.24 11.15 -6.92
C VAL A 128 -6.31 12.35 -7.12
N ALA A 129 -6.84 13.57 -7.00
CA ALA A 129 -6.06 14.79 -7.21
C ALA A 129 -4.89 14.90 -6.22
N VAL A 130 -5.12 14.65 -4.94
CA VAL A 130 -4.08 14.69 -3.90
C VAL A 130 -3.01 13.64 -4.15
N VAL A 131 -3.40 12.39 -4.46
CA VAL A 131 -2.43 11.31 -4.72
C VAL A 131 -1.59 11.60 -5.96
N VAL A 132 -2.22 12.02 -7.07
CA VAL A 132 -1.50 12.37 -8.29
C VAL A 132 -0.54 13.53 -8.04
N LEU A 133 -0.98 14.58 -7.32
CA LEU A 133 -0.15 15.74 -7.01
C LEU A 133 1.02 15.37 -6.08
N LEU A 134 0.79 14.53 -5.08
CA LEU A 134 1.83 14.06 -4.17
C LEU A 134 2.87 13.21 -4.91
N VAL A 135 2.43 12.29 -5.78
CA VAL A 135 3.34 11.49 -6.61
C VAL A 135 4.13 12.41 -7.55
N TRP A 136 3.47 13.36 -8.21
CA TRP A 136 4.15 14.33 -9.06
C TRP A 136 5.21 15.13 -8.29
N LEU A 137 4.87 15.65 -7.11
CA LEU A 137 5.79 16.43 -6.27
C LEU A 137 6.99 15.59 -5.83
N ILE A 138 6.77 14.37 -5.33
CA ILE A 138 7.85 13.51 -4.86
C ILE A 138 8.76 13.14 -6.03
N PHE A 139 8.22 12.67 -7.14
CA PHE A 139 9.06 12.08 -8.19
C PHE A 139 9.65 13.11 -9.17
N VAL A 140 8.89 14.14 -9.57
CA VAL A 140 9.43 15.20 -10.43
C VAL A 140 10.26 16.17 -9.62
N VAL A 141 9.69 16.69 -8.53
CA VAL A 141 10.29 17.83 -7.83
C VAL A 141 11.33 17.39 -6.80
N ALA A 142 11.04 16.34 -6.01
CA ALA A 142 11.96 15.94 -4.94
C ALA A 142 13.05 14.98 -5.39
N LEU A 143 12.78 14.08 -6.35
CA LEU A 143 13.74 13.07 -6.83
C LEU A 143 14.36 13.39 -8.21
N ASP A 144 13.94 14.47 -8.89
CA ASP A 144 14.36 14.84 -10.26
C ASP A 144 14.34 13.65 -11.25
N LEU A 145 13.37 12.75 -11.05
CA LEU A 145 13.28 11.51 -11.79
C LEU A 145 12.39 11.73 -13.01
N GLN A 146 12.91 11.43 -14.20
CA GLN A 146 12.15 11.48 -15.46
C GLN A 146 11.13 10.33 -15.49
N LEU A 147 10.04 10.45 -14.72
CA LEU A 147 8.90 9.57 -14.92
C LEU A 147 8.14 10.03 -16.17
N ASN A 148 7.81 9.08 -17.03
CA ASN A 148 6.93 9.31 -18.18
C ASN A 148 5.50 9.55 -17.67
N MET A 149 5.21 10.80 -17.30
CA MET A 149 3.89 11.22 -16.82
C MET A 149 2.92 11.43 -17.97
N LEU A 150 3.46 11.76 -19.14
CA LEU A 150 2.76 11.89 -20.41
C LEU A 150 2.89 10.59 -21.20
N PRO A 151 1.87 10.21 -21.99
CA PRO A 151 1.92 8.99 -22.78
C PRO A 151 2.95 9.11 -23.92
N THR A 152 3.91 8.19 -23.96
CA THR A 152 5.09 8.24 -24.86
C THR A 152 4.80 7.70 -26.27
N TRP A 153 3.75 8.17 -26.93
CA TRP A 153 3.47 7.86 -28.34
C TRP A 153 4.37 8.63 -29.33
N GLY A 154 5.56 9.11 -28.93
CA GLY A 154 6.29 10.09 -29.77
C GLY A 154 7.76 10.38 -29.49
N THR A 155 8.51 9.58 -28.74
CA THR A 155 9.98 9.74 -28.67
C THR A 155 10.67 8.39 -28.84
N SER A 156 10.84 8.03 -30.12
CA SER A 156 11.85 7.10 -30.62
C SER A 156 13.26 7.58 -30.31
#